data_AF-A0A4Q4TTE7-F1
#
_entry.id   AF-A0A4Q4TTE7-F1
#
_cell.length_a   1.000
_cell.length_b   1.000
_cell.length_c   1.000
_cell.angle_alpha   90.00
_cell.angle_beta   90.00
_cell.angle_gamma   90.00
#
_symmetry.space_group_name_H-M   'P 1'
#
loop_
_entity.id
_entity.type
_entity.pdbx_description
1 polymer ?
#
loop_
_entity_poly.entity_id
_entity_poly.type
_entity_poly.pdbx_seq_one_letter_code
_entity_poly.pdbx_strand_id
1 'polypeptide(L)'
;MATDTRDRTLRFFTTHHLHNGKSMFAYLIDGHGEHTFYHDANDVPTLFAAEWKFVETPDQITTWRNTMDFGLSPSNERGFCAEGPYGGLGSQHSPGAWVLGYFQELAYAALVDDAPAVDDVWEKILAAMQWDGTFSEAVDPQTAECSSKAWFSWPGSMIGALLVRMRVNGKDKYLER
;
A
#
# COMPACT_ATOMS: atom_id res chain seq x y z
N MET A 1 -12.33 17.43 -18.99
CA MET A 1 -12.37 17.45 -17.51
C MET A 1 -11.43 16.41 -16.93
N ALA A 2 -11.66 15.09 -17.12
CA ALA A 2 -10.82 14.04 -16.53
C ALA A 2 -9.32 14.14 -16.89
N THR A 3 -8.98 14.34 -18.16
CA THR A 3 -7.57 14.50 -18.60
C THR A 3 -6.91 15.73 -17.97
N ASP A 4 -7.60 16.88 -17.99
CA ASP A 4 -7.07 18.12 -17.37
C ASP A 4 -6.90 17.97 -15.85
N THR A 5 -7.82 17.29 -15.17
CA THR A 5 -7.67 16.96 -13.74
C THR A 5 -6.45 16.07 -13.51
N ARG A 6 -6.28 15.00 -14.28
CA ARG A 6 -5.12 14.11 -14.19
C ARG A 6 -3.82 14.88 -14.42
N ASP A 7 -3.72 15.65 -15.50
CA ASP A 7 -2.50 16.36 -15.87
C ASP A 7 -2.13 17.40 -14.81
N ARG A 8 -3.12 18.09 -14.25
CA ARG A 8 -2.93 19.00 -13.11
C ARG A 8 -2.48 18.26 -11.86
N THR A 9 -3.10 17.12 -11.53
CA THR A 9 -2.67 16.32 -10.38
C THR A 9 -1.21 15.88 -10.53
N LEU A 10 -0.84 15.30 -11.68
CA LEU A 10 0.54 14.90 -11.95
C LEU A 10 1.51 16.10 -11.86
N ARG A 11 1.13 17.26 -12.40
CA ARG A 11 1.95 18.46 -12.37
C ARG A 11 2.15 19.02 -10.95
N PHE A 12 1.08 19.13 -10.17
CA PHE A 12 1.11 19.86 -8.90
C PHE A 12 1.42 18.97 -7.70
N PHE A 13 1.18 17.67 -7.77
CA PHE A 13 1.49 16.76 -6.66
C PHE A 13 2.85 16.09 -6.80
N THR A 14 3.51 16.17 -7.97
CA THR A 14 4.87 15.62 -8.13
C THR A 14 5.91 16.60 -7.59
N THR A 15 6.69 16.18 -6.61
CA THR A 15 7.83 16.94 -6.09
C THR A 15 8.95 16.01 -5.62
N HIS A 16 10.08 16.57 -5.21
CA HIS A 16 11.19 15.78 -4.66
C HIS A 16 11.06 15.67 -3.15
N HIS A 17 11.20 14.45 -2.61
CA HIS A 17 11.24 14.23 -1.18
C HIS A 17 12.45 14.93 -0.56
N LEU A 18 12.24 15.68 0.52
CA LEU A 18 13.28 16.51 1.13
C LEU A 18 14.51 15.72 1.60
N HIS A 19 14.31 14.49 2.09
CA HIS A 19 15.39 13.70 2.68
C HIS A 19 16.18 12.84 1.68
N ASN A 20 15.50 12.26 0.69
CA ASN A 20 16.12 11.28 -0.22
C ASN A 20 16.22 11.78 -1.68
N GLY A 21 15.68 12.97 -1.98
CA GLY A 21 15.75 13.61 -3.28
C GLY A 21 15.02 12.88 -4.41
N LYS A 22 14.25 11.82 -4.13
CA LYS A 22 13.48 11.10 -5.15
C LYS A 22 12.23 11.88 -5.54
N SER A 23 11.87 11.85 -6.82
CA SER A 23 10.56 12.34 -7.29
C SER A 23 9.46 11.42 -6.78
N MET A 24 8.44 11.97 -6.12
CA MET A 24 7.30 11.26 -5.53
C MET A 24 6.04 12.10 -5.63
N PHE A 25 4.87 11.47 -5.50
CA PHE A 25 3.62 12.18 -5.32
C PHE A 25 3.47 12.58 -3.84
N ALA A 26 3.19 13.86 -3.60
CA ALA A 26 2.70 14.32 -2.32
C ALA A 26 1.31 13.75 -2.08
N TYR A 27 0.99 13.47 -0.82
CA TYR A 27 -0.36 13.07 -0.41
C TYR A 27 -1.33 14.26 -0.46
N LEU A 28 -0.84 15.42 -0.02
CA LEU A 28 -1.60 16.66 0.08
C LEU A 28 -0.72 17.83 -0.32
N ILE A 29 -1.32 18.79 -1.02
CA ILE A 29 -0.73 20.10 -1.30
C ILE A 29 -1.69 21.21 -0.84
N ASP A 30 -1.14 22.34 -0.42
CA ASP A 30 -1.93 23.50 0.02
C ASP A 30 -2.25 24.51 -1.08
N GLY A 31 -1.63 24.35 -2.27
CA GLY A 31 -1.75 25.29 -3.40
C GLY A 31 -0.85 26.53 -3.31
N HIS A 32 -0.07 26.67 -2.24
CA HIS A 32 0.86 27.77 -2.00
C HIS A 32 2.34 27.34 -1.98
N GLY A 33 2.61 26.04 -2.11
CA GLY A 33 3.95 25.48 -2.31
C GLY A 33 4.28 24.36 -1.33
N GLU A 34 3.46 24.16 -0.30
CA GLU A 34 3.67 23.10 0.68
C GLU A 34 3.17 21.75 0.15
N HIS A 35 3.99 20.73 0.37
CA HIS A 35 3.74 19.35 -0.03
C HIS A 35 3.90 18.44 1.18
N THR A 36 2.85 17.73 1.55
CA THR A 36 2.87 16.75 2.64
C THR A 36 3.06 15.36 2.06
N PHE A 37 4.07 14.65 2.56
CA PHE A 37 4.29 13.23 2.25
C PHE A 37 3.66 12.35 3.33
N TYR A 38 2.79 11.46 2.89
CA TYR A 38 2.07 10.49 3.69
C TYR A 38 1.56 9.40 2.73
N HIS A 39 1.21 8.24 3.25
CA HIS A 39 0.47 7.23 2.51
C HIS A 39 -0.39 6.45 3.51
N ASP A 40 -1.64 6.20 3.17
CA ASP A 40 -2.62 5.54 4.03
C ASP A 40 -2.97 4.13 3.52
N ALA A 41 -3.30 3.22 4.43
CA ALA A 41 -3.84 1.90 4.07
C ALA A 41 -5.13 1.97 3.24
N ASN A 42 -5.91 3.06 3.34
CA ASN A 42 -7.09 3.31 2.51
C ASN A 42 -6.74 3.81 1.09
N ASP A 43 -5.51 4.28 0.85
CA ASP A 43 -5.07 4.84 -0.45
C ASP A 43 -4.75 3.76 -1.49
N VAL A 44 -5.54 2.69 -1.49
CA VAL A 44 -5.57 1.63 -2.50
C VAL A 44 -5.59 2.17 -3.95
N PRO A 45 -6.25 3.30 -4.29
CA PRO A 45 -6.15 3.88 -5.63
C PRO A 45 -4.72 4.16 -6.13
N THR A 46 -3.79 4.50 -5.23
CA THR A 46 -2.39 4.78 -5.60
C THR A 46 -1.69 3.55 -6.17
N LEU A 47 -1.93 2.36 -5.59
CA LEU A 47 -1.43 1.08 -6.10
C LEU A 47 -1.86 0.85 -7.56
N PHE A 48 -3.09 1.21 -7.90
CA PHE A 48 -3.66 0.99 -9.24
C PHE A 48 -3.31 2.08 -10.26
N ALA A 49 -2.54 3.11 -9.89
CA ALA A 49 -2.25 4.24 -10.78
C ALA A 49 -1.66 3.82 -12.14
N ALA A 50 -0.82 2.79 -12.16
CA ALA A 50 -0.27 2.24 -13.40
C ALA A 50 -1.31 1.44 -14.20
N GLU A 51 -2.06 0.52 -13.55
CA GLU A 51 -3.10 -0.29 -14.20
C GLU A 51 -4.21 0.59 -14.80
N TRP A 52 -4.59 1.67 -14.10
CA TRP A 52 -5.59 2.63 -14.54
C TRP A 52 -5.07 3.69 -15.52
N LYS A 53 -3.80 3.61 -15.92
CA LYS A 53 -3.14 4.58 -16.80
C LYS A 53 -3.20 6.02 -16.28
N PHE A 54 -3.25 6.18 -14.96
CA PHE A 54 -3.04 7.49 -14.34
C PHE A 54 -1.59 7.92 -14.51
N VAL A 55 -0.65 6.98 -14.43
CA VAL A 55 0.76 7.15 -14.82
C VAL A 55 1.06 6.31 -16.07
N GLU A 56 1.78 6.89 -17.04
CA GLU A 56 2.04 6.26 -18.34
C GLU A 56 3.48 6.44 -18.82
N THR A 57 4.11 7.59 -18.55
CA THR A 57 5.50 7.82 -18.98
C THR A 57 6.49 7.14 -18.03
N PRO A 58 7.72 6.82 -18.48
CA PRO A 58 8.75 6.24 -17.61
C PRO A 58 9.02 7.04 -16.34
N ASP A 59 9.01 8.37 -16.44
CA ASP A 59 9.20 9.27 -15.30
C ASP A 59 8.02 9.17 -14.32
N GLN A 60 6.77 9.19 -14.82
CA GLN A 60 5.58 9.06 -13.98
C GLN A 60 5.52 7.70 -13.28
N ILE A 61 5.91 6.62 -13.97
CA ILE A 61 6.00 5.28 -13.40
C ILE A 61 7.10 5.23 -12.31
N THR A 62 8.22 5.92 -12.53
CA THR A 62 9.29 6.02 -11.53
C THR A 62 8.83 6.80 -10.30
N THR A 63 8.16 7.94 -10.48
CA THR A 63 7.55 8.73 -9.39
C THR A 63 6.54 7.90 -8.60
N TRP A 64 5.69 7.14 -9.28
CA TRP A 64 4.72 6.23 -8.65
C TRP A 64 5.42 5.15 -7.81
N ARG A 65 6.44 4.46 -8.37
CA ARG A 65 7.22 3.45 -7.63
C ARG A 65 7.88 4.04 -6.39
N ASN A 66 8.54 5.19 -6.51
CA ASN A 66 9.13 5.86 -5.35
C ASN A 66 8.09 6.21 -4.28
N THR A 67 6.86 6.55 -4.69
CA THR A 67 5.74 6.83 -3.78
C THR A 67 5.30 5.57 -3.05
N MET A 68 5.16 4.44 -3.75
CA MET A 68 4.83 3.13 -3.16
C MET A 68 5.95 2.67 -2.19
N ASP A 69 7.20 2.74 -2.62
CA ASP A 69 8.37 2.40 -1.79
C ASP A 69 8.43 3.25 -0.52
N PHE A 70 8.14 4.55 -0.62
CA PHE A 70 8.05 5.45 0.54
C PHE A 70 6.92 5.02 1.47
N GLY A 71 5.70 4.86 0.92
CA GLY A 71 4.49 4.57 1.69
C GLY A 71 4.56 3.25 2.46
N LEU A 72 5.19 2.24 1.87
CA LEU A 72 5.39 0.89 2.41
C LEU A 72 6.69 0.76 3.21
N SER A 73 7.23 1.86 3.74
CA SER A 73 8.46 1.85 4.52
C SER A 73 8.34 2.68 5.80
N PRO A 74 9.25 2.49 6.78
CA PRO A 74 9.34 3.36 7.95
C PRO A 74 9.59 4.84 7.64
N SER A 75 9.96 5.20 6.40
CA SER A 75 10.08 6.62 5.99
C SER A 75 8.72 7.32 5.97
N ASN A 76 7.62 6.58 5.82
CA ASN A 76 6.26 7.09 6.02
C ASN A 76 5.94 7.12 7.52
N GLU A 77 6.64 7.96 8.29
CA GLU A 77 6.68 7.96 9.76
C GLU A 77 5.30 8.00 10.43
N ARG A 78 4.34 8.66 9.78
CA ARG A 78 2.96 8.77 10.28
C ARG A 78 2.04 7.67 9.78
N GLY A 79 2.36 7.00 8.67
CA GLY A 79 1.50 6.01 8.05
C GLY A 79 1.96 4.59 8.26
N PHE A 80 3.23 4.37 8.60
CA PHE A 80 3.82 3.04 8.72
C PHE A 80 4.08 2.68 10.18
N CYS A 81 3.51 1.57 10.62
CA CYS A 81 3.78 1.00 11.93
C CYS A 81 5.02 0.11 11.84
N ALA A 82 6.18 0.62 12.28
CA ALA A 82 7.46 -0.08 12.16
C ALA A 82 7.77 -1.05 13.32
N GLU A 83 6.93 -1.08 14.35
CA GLU A 83 7.15 -1.93 15.52
C GLU A 83 6.75 -3.37 15.21
N GLY A 84 7.44 -4.35 15.81
CA GLY A 84 7.03 -5.76 15.80
C GLY A 84 7.13 -6.49 14.44
N PRO A 85 7.00 -7.83 14.45
CA PRO A 85 7.08 -8.65 13.24
C PRO A 85 5.88 -8.45 12.29
N TYR A 86 4.75 -7.95 12.79
CA TYR A 86 3.55 -7.67 12.02
C TYR A 86 3.37 -6.17 11.78
N GLY A 87 4.46 -5.40 11.81
CA GLY A 87 4.47 -4.02 11.34
C GLY A 87 4.07 -3.90 9.86
N GLY A 88 3.64 -2.71 9.45
CA GLY A 88 3.19 -2.45 8.09
C GLY A 88 2.49 -1.10 7.92
N LEU A 89 2.01 -0.85 6.70
CA LEU A 89 1.20 0.33 6.39
C LEU A 89 -0.11 0.30 7.21
N GLY A 90 -0.37 1.39 7.91
CA GLY A 90 -1.57 1.62 8.72
C GLY A 90 -2.28 2.90 8.30
N SER A 91 -2.91 3.56 9.27
CA SER A 91 -3.58 4.85 9.08
C SER A 91 -3.46 5.71 10.33
N GLN A 92 -3.47 7.03 10.17
CA GLN A 92 -3.66 7.96 11.28
C GLN A 92 -5.09 7.86 11.87
N HIS A 93 -6.02 7.20 11.17
CA HIS A 93 -7.39 6.98 11.64
C HIS A 93 -7.48 6.05 12.84
N SER A 94 -6.67 4.98 12.87
CA SER A 94 -6.59 4.08 14.02
C SER A 94 -5.17 3.48 14.16
N PRO A 95 -4.65 3.31 15.38
CA PRO A 95 -3.34 2.71 15.61
C PRO A 95 -3.21 1.30 15.03
N GLY A 96 -1.96 0.89 14.74
CA GLY A 96 -1.60 -0.46 14.30
C GLY A 96 -1.36 -0.59 12.81
N ALA A 97 -0.90 -1.77 12.40
CA ALA A 97 -0.79 -2.14 10.99
C ALA A 97 -2.18 -2.51 10.46
N TRP A 98 -2.50 -2.12 9.23
CA TRP A 98 -3.80 -2.39 8.63
C TRP A 98 -3.71 -3.53 7.62
N VAL A 99 -4.74 -4.38 7.58
CA VAL A 99 -4.75 -5.51 6.64
C VAL A 99 -4.84 -5.01 5.18
N LEU A 100 -5.46 -3.84 4.95
CA LEU A 100 -5.39 -3.18 3.63
C LEU A 100 -3.98 -2.73 3.27
N GLY A 101 -3.15 -2.40 4.26
CA GLY A 101 -1.73 -2.12 4.06
C GLY A 101 -0.98 -3.35 3.57
N TYR A 102 -1.20 -4.52 4.19
CA TYR A 102 -0.64 -5.78 3.71
C TYR A 102 -1.12 -6.15 2.30
N PHE A 103 -2.39 -5.89 1.99
CA PHE A 103 -2.88 -6.05 0.62
C PHE A 103 -2.09 -5.18 -0.38
N GLN A 104 -1.88 -3.91 -0.07
CA GLN A 104 -1.13 -3.00 -0.94
C GLN A 104 0.32 -3.48 -1.12
N GLU A 105 0.96 -3.90 -0.03
CA GLU A 105 2.32 -4.44 -0.03
C GLU A 105 2.44 -5.72 -0.86
N LEU A 106 1.55 -6.71 -0.66
CA LEU A 106 1.51 -7.94 -1.44
C LEU A 106 1.30 -7.67 -2.93
N ALA A 107 0.33 -6.82 -3.27
CA ALA A 107 0.05 -6.49 -4.65
C ALA A 107 1.22 -5.78 -5.34
N TYR A 108 1.88 -4.85 -4.64
CA TYR A 108 3.02 -4.13 -5.17
C TYR A 108 4.23 -5.04 -5.33
N ALA A 109 4.58 -5.84 -4.31
CA ALA A 109 5.67 -6.82 -4.35
C ALA A 109 5.48 -7.83 -5.49
N ALA A 110 4.26 -8.36 -5.66
CA ALA A 110 3.94 -9.26 -6.76
C ALA A 110 4.04 -8.57 -8.14
N LEU A 111 3.74 -7.27 -8.22
CA LEU A 111 3.83 -6.50 -9.46
C LEU A 111 5.27 -6.20 -9.87
N VAL A 112 6.17 -5.99 -8.90
CA VAL A 112 7.61 -5.74 -9.15
C VAL A 112 8.48 -7.01 -9.09
N ASP A 113 7.86 -8.18 -8.94
CA ASP A 113 8.51 -9.49 -8.85
C ASP A 113 9.50 -9.63 -7.66
N ASP A 114 9.17 -9.00 -6.53
CA ASP A 114 9.92 -9.11 -5.28
C ASP A 114 9.44 -10.33 -4.46
N ALA A 115 10.05 -11.49 -4.73
CA ALA A 115 9.70 -12.75 -4.08
C ALA A 115 9.86 -12.73 -2.54
N PRO A 116 10.99 -12.24 -1.97
CA PRO A 116 11.12 -12.10 -0.52
C PRO A 116 10.02 -11.23 0.12
N ALA A 117 9.67 -10.10 -0.49
CA ALA A 117 8.62 -9.24 0.05
C ALA A 117 7.24 -9.91 -0.01
N VAL A 118 6.95 -10.66 -1.09
CA VAL A 118 5.72 -11.46 -1.19
C VAL A 118 5.64 -12.50 -0.07
N ASP A 119 6.72 -13.23 0.19
CA ASP A 119 6.77 -14.24 1.25
C ASP A 119 6.54 -13.60 2.63
N ASP A 120 7.22 -12.49 2.94
CA ASP A 120 7.10 -11.79 4.22
C ASP A 120 5.69 -11.26 4.49
N VAL A 121 5.07 -10.60 3.51
CA VAL A 121 3.71 -10.07 3.68
C VAL A 121 2.65 -11.17 3.67
N TRP A 122 2.89 -12.29 2.99
CA TRP A 122 1.96 -13.41 3.03
C TRP A 122 1.87 -14.01 4.43
N GLU A 123 2.99 -14.15 5.15
CA GLU A 123 2.99 -14.56 6.56
C GLU A 123 2.20 -13.59 7.45
N LYS A 124 2.34 -12.27 7.24
CA LYS A 124 1.56 -11.26 7.96
C LYS A 124 0.05 -11.39 7.68
N ILE A 125 -0.33 -11.65 6.42
CA ILE A 125 -1.74 -11.87 6.05
C ILE A 125 -2.27 -13.13 6.72
N LEU A 126 -1.53 -14.24 6.71
CA LEU A 126 -1.95 -15.48 7.37
C LEU A 126 -2.10 -15.29 8.89
N ALA A 127 -1.19 -14.54 9.52
CA ALA A 127 -1.26 -14.25 10.95
C ALA A 127 -2.44 -13.34 11.34
N ALA A 128 -2.79 -12.37 10.48
CA ALA A 128 -3.91 -11.45 10.69
C ALA A 128 -5.29 -12.07 10.39
N MET A 129 -5.32 -13.24 9.74
CA MET A 129 -6.55 -13.92 9.37
C MET A 129 -7.25 -14.49 10.61
N GLN A 130 -8.53 -14.21 10.76
CA GLN A 130 -9.33 -14.70 11.87
C GLN A 130 -9.76 -16.15 11.67
N TRP A 131 -10.27 -16.77 12.73
CA TRP A 131 -10.71 -18.17 12.75
C TRP A 131 -11.75 -18.52 11.68
N ASP A 132 -12.52 -17.54 11.20
CA ASP A 132 -13.55 -17.69 10.17
C ASP A 132 -13.04 -17.35 8.76
N GLY A 133 -11.75 -17.08 8.60
CA GLY A 133 -11.12 -16.67 7.34
C GLY A 133 -11.36 -15.21 6.97
N THR A 134 -11.93 -14.40 7.87
CA THR A 134 -12.13 -12.96 7.66
C THR A 134 -10.99 -12.12 8.24
N PHE A 135 -11.05 -10.81 8.03
CA PHE A 135 -10.02 -9.87 8.45
C PHE A 135 -10.62 -8.70 9.22
N SER A 136 -9.81 -8.14 10.11
CA SER A 136 -10.09 -6.89 10.80
C SER A 136 -9.64 -5.68 9.97
N GLU A 137 -9.90 -4.46 10.47
CA GLU A 137 -9.29 -3.24 9.93
C GLU A 137 -7.80 -3.20 10.23
N ALA A 138 -7.48 -3.27 11.52
CA ALA A 138 -6.12 -3.17 12.02
C ALA A 138 -5.80 -4.35 12.95
N VAL A 139 -4.51 -4.62 13.06
CA VAL A 139 -3.95 -5.62 13.96
C VAL A 139 -2.89 -4.99 14.87
N ASP A 140 -2.64 -5.65 15.99
CA ASP A 140 -1.51 -5.34 16.85
C ASP A 140 -0.21 -5.75 16.13
N PRO A 141 0.77 -4.83 16.00
CA PRO A 141 2.00 -5.10 15.26
C PRO A 141 2.91 -6.17 15.90
N GLN A 142 2.71 -6.50 17.18
CA GLN A 142 3.48 -7.53 17.88
C GLN A 142 2.82 -8.91 17.81
N THR A 143 1.48 -8.97 17.84
CA THR A 143 0.75 -10.25 17.96
C THR A 143 -0.09 -10.64 16.75
N ALA A 144 -0.30 -9.72 15.79
CA ALA A 144 -1.27 -9.83 14.69
C ALA A 144 -2.75 -9.95 15.14
N GLU A 145 -3.04 -9.82 16.45
CA GLU A 145 -4.41 -9.87 16.94
C GLU A 145 -5.19 -8.63 16.52
N CYS A 146 -6.48 -8.78 16.25
CA CYS A 146 -7.36 -7.67 15.89
C CYS A 146 -7.30 -6.54 16.93
N SER A 147 -6.90 -5.34 16.49
CA SER A 147 -6.86 -4.13 17.33
C SER A 147 -8.00 -3.15 17.01
N SER A 148 -8.58 -3.23 15.80
CA SER A 148 -9.72 -2.41 15.38
C SER A 148 -10.63 -3.15 14.41
N LYS A 149 -11.96 -2.97 14.58
CA LYS A 149 -13.05 -3.51 13.74
C LYS A 149 -12.84 -4.98 13.35
N ALA A 150 -13.27 -5.90 14.21
CA ALA A 150 -13.10 -7.33 14.00
C ALA A 150 -13.63 -7.83 12.64
N TRP A 151 -14.72 -7.28 12.12
CA TRP A 151 -15.25 -7.71 10.83
C TRP A 151 -15.24 -6.60 9.80
N PHE A 152 -14.25 -6.63 8.90
CA PHE A 152 -14.15 -5.70 7.79
C PHE A 152 -13.93 -6.44 6.48
N SER A 153 -14.97 -6.48 5.65
CA SER A 153 -14.97 -7.27 4.41
C SER A 153 -14.04 -6.75 3.32
N TRP A 154 -13.63 -5.47 3.38
CA TRP A 154 -12.84 -4.85 2.32
C TRP A 154 -11.45 -5.50 2.15
N PRO A 155 -10.59 -5.64 3.19
CA PRO A 155 -9.32 -6.33 3.05
C PRO A 155 -9.45 -7.75 2.48
N GLY A 156 -10.38 -8.56 3.00
CA GLY A 156 -10.61 -9.91 2.50
C GLY A 156 -11.03 -9.95 1.02
N SER A 157 -11.86 -8.98 0.59
CA SER A 157 -12.26 -8.86 -0.81
C SER A 157 -11.10 -8.50 -1.73
N MET A 158 -10.23 -7.57 -1.30
CA MET A 158 -9.06 -7.14 -2.08
C MET A 158 -8.01 -8.26 -2.17
N ILE A 159 -7.70 -8.92 -1.05
CA ILE A 159 -6.78 -10.05 -0.99
C ILE A 159 -7.32 -11.19 -1.86
N GLY A 160 -8.57 -11.60 -1.67
CA GLY A 160 -9.18 -12.67 -2.48
C GLY A 160 -9.14 -12.38 -3.99
N ALA A 161 -9.47 -11.15 -4.40
CA ALA A 161 -9.38 -10.73 -5.80
C ALA A 161 -7.94 -10.78 -6.35
N LEU A 162 -6.96 -10.38 -5.54
CA LEU A 162 -5.55 -10.46 -5.90
C LEU A 162 -5.07 -11.90 -6.07
N LEU A 163 -5.44 -12.80 -5.16
CA LEU A 163 -5.04 -14.22 -5.23
C LEU A 163 -5.58 -14.89 -6.51
N VAL A 164 -6.83 -14.60 -6.88
CA VAL A 164 -7.40 -15.08 -8.15
C VAL A 164 -6.58 -14.57 -9.34
N ARG A 165 -6.23 -13.27 -9.35
CA ARG A 165 -5.38 -12.68 -10.41
C ARG A 165 -3.98 -13.30 -10.45
N MET A 166 -3.36 -13.52 -9.28
CA MET A 166 -2.03 -14.13 -9.18
C MET A 166 -2.03 -15.55 -9.76
N ARG A 167 -3.03 -16.38 -9.40
CA ARG A 167 -3.18 -17.73 -9.95
C ARG A 167 -3.38 -17.73 -11.46
N VAL A 168 -4.25 -16.86 -12.00
CA VAL A 168 -4.44 -16.73 -13.45
C VAL A 168 -3.14 -16.36 -14.17
N ASN A 169 -2.27 -15.59 -13.52
CA ASN A 169 -0.99 -15.14 -14.07
C ASN A 169 0.20 -16.05 -13.71
N GLY A 170 -0.01 -17.20 -13.06
CA GLY A 170 1.06 -18.12 -12.65
C GLY A 170 2.00 -17.55 -11.58
N LYS A 171 1.53 -16.58 -10.79
CA LYS A 171 2.25 -15.99 -9.65
C LYS A 171 1.82 -16.58 -8.29
N ASP A 172 1.06 -17.68 -8.28
CA ASP A 172 0.57 -18.36 -7.06
C ASP A 172 1.57 -19.31 -6.41
N LYS A 173 2.77 -19.48 -6.97
CA LYS A 173 3.85 -20.29 -6.37
C LYS A 173 4.22 -19.91 -4.92
N TYR A 174 3.90 -18.68 -4.51
CA TYR A 174 4.12 -18.19 -3.14
C TYR A 174 3.03 -18.64 -2.15
N LEU A 175 1.90 -19.13 -2.66
CA LEU A 175 0.69 -19.46 -1.89
C LEU A 175 0.58 -20.94 -1.50
N GLU A 176 1.46 -21.81 -2.02
CA GLU A 176 1.37 -23.27 -1.87
C GLU A 176 2.16 -23.84 -0.67
N ARG A 177 2.53 -23.01 0.30
CA ARG A 177 3.24 -23.45 1.51
C ARG A 177 2.30 -23.92 2.61
#